data_AF-A0A7C8CQE0-F1
#
_entry.id   AF-A0A7C8CQE0-F1
#
_cell.length_a   1.000
_cell.length_b   1.000
_cell.length_c   1.000
_cell.angle_alpha   90.00
_cell.angle_beta   90.00
_cell.angle_gamma   90.00
#
_symmetry.space_group_name_H-M   'P 1'
#
loop_
_entity.id
_entity.type
_entity.pdbx_description
1 polymer ?
#
loop_
_entity_poly.entity_id
_entity_poly.type
_entity_poly.pdbx_seq_one_letter_code
_entity_poly.pdbx_strand_id
1 'polypeptide(L)'
;MQQRFSSSASRSVRFWLPCFIATILLCSCQGPSYKVSDRGPWAGLASEEPVVRTQTIHAIAGTLNRNLAPLLFPLLNDRDKWVRLNARSTILLLAGERKDSAPKYDYLAPPRARRYAVSDHQQWWNRLSSPAVPSP
;
A
#
# COMPACT_ATOMS: atom_id res chain seq x y z
N MET A 1 -34.34 49.07 -49.61
CA MET A 1 -34.42 50.08 -48.53
C MET A 1 -35.65 49.73 -47.68
N GLN A 2 -35.43 49.28 -46.44
CA GLN A 2 -36.32 49.18 -45.25
C GLN A 2 -37.75 48.57 -45.37
N GLN A 3 -38.00 47.38 -44.80
CA GLN A 3 -38.39 47.02 -43.41
C GLN A 3 -39.92 47.05 -43.13
N ARG A 4 -40.50 45.86 -42.84
CA ARG A 4 -41.24 45.48 -41.61
C ARG A 4 -42.22 44.34 -41.91
N PHE A 5 -41.99 43.17 -41.29
CA PHE A 5 -43.06 42.23 -41.01
C PHE A 5 -43.10 41.95 -39.50
N SER A 6 -44.34 41.87 -39.03
CA SER A 6 -44.77 41.88 -37.64
C SER A 6 -44.85 40.46 -37.07
N SER A 7 -44.56 40.38 -35.77
CA SER A 7 -45.22 39.53 -34.76
C SER A 7 -45.17 38.00 -34.85
N SER A 8 -44.55 37.45 -33.78
CA SER A 8 -45.09 36.41 -32.88
C SER A 8 -45.24 34.98 -33.40
N ALA A 9 -44.45 34.07 -32.83
CA ALA A 9 -45.00 33.05 -31.93
C ALA A 9 -43.87 32.29 -31.22
N SER A 10 -43.87 32.40 -29.90
CA SER A 10 -43.10 31.61 -28.95
C SER A 10 -43.48 30.13 -29.05
N ARG A 11 -42.49 29.23 -29.20
CA ARG A 11 -42.54 27.87 -28.64
C ARG A 11 -41.15 27.44 -28.18
N SER A 12 -40.99 27.48 -26.86
CA SER A 12 -39.88 26.96 -26.09
C SER A 12 -39.68 25.46 -26.33
N VAL A 13 -38.47 25.05 -26.74
CA VAL A 13 -38.00 23.67 -26.54
C VAL A 13 -36.74 23.74 -25.70
N ARG A 14 -36.85 23.11 -24.53
CA ARG A 14 -35.89 23.15 -23.42
C ARG A 14 -34.57 22.51 -23.84
N PHE A 15 -33.50 23.29 -23.86
CA PHE A 15 -32.12 22.77 -23.89
C PHE A 15 -31.79 22.17 -22.52
N TRP A 16 -31.78 20.84 -22.44
CA TRP A 16 -31.14 20.11 -21.34
C TRP A 16 -30.07 19.21 -21.96
N LEU A 17 -28.85 19.73 -22.04
CA LEU A 17 -27.67 18.94 -22.36
C LEU A 17 -26.59 19.23 -21.30
N PRO A 18 -26.57 18.51 -20.17
CA PRO A 18 -25.41 18.57 -19.30
C PRO A 18 -24.31 17.66 -19.86
N CYS A 19 -23.19 18.31 -20.12
CA CYS A 19 -21.85 17.78 -20.28
C CYS A 19 -21.55 16.70 -19.21
N PHE A 20 -21.43 15.42 -19.60
CA PHE A 20 -20.84 14.37 -18.77
C PHE A 20 -19.71 13.68 -19.53
N ILE A 21 -18.59 14.40 -19.55
CA ILE A 21 -17.22 13.94 -19.29
C ILE A 21 -16.99 12.42 -19.45
N ALA A 22 -16.43 12.10 -20.61
CA ALA A 22 -15.31 11.22 -20.87
C ALA A 22 -14.63 10.47 -19.68
N THR A 23 -14.33 9.19 -19.96
CA THR A 23 -13.09 8.48 -19.62
C THR A 23 -12.87 8.00 -18.17
N ILE A 24 -12.87 6.67 -17.94
CA ILE A 24 -11.65 5.86 -17.67
C ILE A 24 -12.04 4.48 -17.13
N LEU A 25 -11.55 3.47 -17.87
CA LEU A 25 -11.26 2.11 -17.44
C LEU A 25 -10.71 2.05 -16.00
N LEU A 26 -11.49 1.50 -15.07
CA LEU A 26 -10.93 0.96 -13.83
C LEU A 26 -10.73 -0.55 -14.01
N CYS A 27 -9.61 -0.87 -14.65
CA CYS A 27 -8.93 -2.14 -14.48
C CYS A 27 -8.49 -2.23 -13.02
N SER A 28 -9.31 -2.84 -12.18
CA SER A 28 -8.94 -3.17 -10.80
C SER A 28 -7.95 -4.33 -10.83
N CYS A 29 -6.67 -4.01 -10.92
CA CYS A 29 -5.60 -4.90 -10.47
C CYS A 29 -5.75 -5.10 -8.95
N GLN A 30 -6.63 -6.01 -8.53
CA GLN A 30 -6.61 -6.55 -7.19
C GLN A 30 -5.38 -7.46 -7.10
N GLY A 31 -4.22 -6.86 -6.86
CA GLY A 31 -3.12 -7.61 -6.27
C GLY A 31 -3.59 -8.21 -4.93
N PRO A 32 -3.09 -9.38 -4.51
CA PRO A 32 -3.48 -10.00 -3.26
C PRO A 32 -3.16 -9.03 -2.11
N SER A 33 -4.20 -8.34 -1.63
CA SER A 33 -4.13 -7.47 -0.47
C SER A 33 -4.01 -8.39 0.73
N TYR A 34 -2.80 -8.56 1.27
CA TYR A 34 -2.61 -9.11 2.62
C TYR A 34 -3.32 -8.15 3.58
N LYS A 35 -4.61 -8.39 3.83
CA LYS A 35 -5.38 -7.67 4.82
C LYS A 35 -4.89 -8.17 6.17
N VAL A 36 -4.19 -7.31 6.91
CA VAL A 36 -4.03 -7.52 8.35
C VAL A 36 -5.45 -7.54 8.91
N SER A 37 -5.83 -8.66 9.54
CA SER A 37 -7.16 -8.80 10.13
C SER A 37 -7.37 -7.75 11.22
N ASP A 38 -8.47 -7.01 11.15
CA ASP A 38 -8.91 -6.08 12.21
C ASP A 38 -9.34 -6.82 13.50
N ARG A 39 -9.34 -8.16 13.46
CA ARG A 39 -9.61 -9.03 14.60
C ARG A 39 -8.42 -9.96 14.79
N GLY A 40 -7.64 -9.74 15.84
CA GLY A 40 -6.47 -10.53 16.21
C GLY A 40 -5.52 -9.77 17.12
N PRO A 41 -4.50 -10.44 17.68
CA PRO A 41 -3.55 -9.82 18.63
C PRO A 41 -2.74 -8.66 18.02
N TRP A 42 -2.74 -8.53 16.69
CA TRP A 42 -1.96 -7.54 15.95
C TRP A 42 -2.83 -6.54 15.18
N ALA A 43 -4.12 -6.40 15.53
CA ALA A 43 -5.05 -5.47 14.87
C ALA A 43 -4.53 -4.01 14.85
N GLY A 44 -3.69 -3.64 15.81
CA GLY A 44 -3.07 -2.31 15.87
C GLY A 44 -2.17 -1.97 14.67
N LEU A 45 -1.71 -2.93 13.87
CA LEU A 45 -1.01 -2.64 12.61
C LEU A 45 -1.91 -1.99 11.55
N ALA A 46 -3.24 -2.14 11.66
CA ALA A 46 -4.23 -1.51 10.78
C ALA A 46 -4.79 -0.19 11.34
N SER A 47 -4.33 0.26 12.51
CA SER A 47 -4.80 1.51 13.12
C SER A 47 -4.53 2.71 12.20
N GLU A 48 -5.43 3.70 12.20
CA GLU A 48 -5.21 4.98 11.54
C GLU A 48 -4.05 5.77 12.16
N GLU A 49 -3.84 5.61 13.47
CA GLU A 49 -2.82 6.36 14.21
C GLU A 49 -1.43 5.72 14.03
N PRO A 50 -0.45 6.47 13.49
CA PRO A 50 0.91 5.93 13.24
C PRO A 50 1.61 5.49 14.52
N VAL A 51 1.28 6.13 15.65
CA VAL A 51 1.81 5.76 16.97
C VAL A 51 1.35 4.36 17.36
N VAL A 52 0.07 4.03 17.17
CA VAL A 52 -0.49 2.70 17.49
C VAL A 52 0.11 1.62 16.59
N ARG A 53 0.28 1.90 15.28
CA ARG A 53 0.99 0.98 14.37
C ARG A 53 2.42 0.73 14.84
N THR A 54 3.15 1.78 15.21
CA THR A 54 4.52 1.68 15.73
C THR A 54 4.61 0.87 17.03
N GLN A 55 3.72 1.13 17.99
CA GLN A 55 3.64 0.35 19.24
C GLN A 55 3.36 -1.13 18.97
N THR A 56 2.49 -1.43 18.00
CA THR A 56 2.19 -2.81 17.61
C THR A 56 3.40 -3.49 16.98
N ILE A 57 4.18 -2.77 16.15
CA ILE A 57 5.45 -3.28 15.59
C ILE A 57 6.46 -3.59 16.71
N HIS A 58 6.55 -2.74 17.73
CA HIS A 58 7.41 -2.98 18.90
C HIS A 58 6.96 -4.19 19.71
N ALA A 59 5.65 -4.37 19.91
CA ALA A 59 5.10 -5.56 20.55
C ALA A 59 5.46 -6.84 19.78
N ILE A 60 5.34 -6.82 18.44
CA ILE A 60 5.79 -7.92 17.58
C ILE A 60 7.29 -8.18 17.74
N ALA A 61 8.11 -7.11 17.74
CA ALA A 61 9.55 -7.23 17.93
C ALA A 61 9.91 -7.93 19.25
N GLY A 62 9.22 -7.60 20.34
CA GLY A 62 9.42 -8.21 21.66
C GLY A 62 9.11 -9.72 21.72
N THR A 63 8.31 -10.25 20.79
CA THR A 63 8.05 -11.70 20.74
C THR A 63 9.22 -12.50 20.18
N LEU A 64 10.11 -11.86 19.40
CA LEU A 64 11.13 -12.51 18.57
C LEU A 64 10.60 -13.65 17.68
N ASN A 65 9.29 -13.73 17.48
CA ASN A 65 8.66 -14.78 16.69
C ASN A 65 8.80 -14.43 15.21
N ARG A 66 9.77 -15.10 14.57
CA ARG A 66 10.08 -14.95 13.15
C ARG A 66 8.87 -15.15 12.24
N ASN A 67 7.89 -15.96 12.65
CA ASN A 67 6.69 -16.21 11.86
C ASN A 67 5.78 -14.98 11.70
N LEU A 68 6.02 -13.91 12.49
CA LEU A 68 5.27 -12.66 12.40
C LEU A 68 5.84 -11.67 11.38
N ALA A 69 7.05 -11.89 10.85
CA ALA A 69 7.65 -10.98 9.88
C ALA A 69 6.78 -10.72 8.63
N PRO A 70 6.03 -11.69 8.08
CA PRO A 70 5.14 -11.44 6.96
C PRO A 70 4.08 -10.37 7.20
N LEU A 71 3.64 -10.17 8.45
CA LEU A 71 2.68 -9.12 8.80
C LEU A 71 3.26 -7.71 8.65
N LEU A 72 4.59 -7.57 8.66
CA LEU A 72 5.29 -6.29 8.63
C LEU A 72 5.59 -5.81 7.21
N PHE A 73 5.58 -6.70 6.20
CA PHE A 73 5.96 -6.31 4.84
C PHE A 73 5.09 -5.20 4.26
N PRO A 74 3.74 -5.20 4.39
CA PRO A 74 2.92 -4.10 3.88
C PRO A 74 3.31 -2.73 4.46
N LEU A 75 3.81 -2.70 5.70
CA LEU A 75 4.20 -1.47 6.39
C LEU A 75 5.50 -0.85 5.85
N LEU A 76 6.24 -1.53 4.99
CA LEU A 76 7.30 -0.91 4.17
C LEU A 76 6.73 0.15 3.20
N ASN A 77 5.43 0.11 2.94
CA ASN A 77 4.73 1.12 2.16
C ASN A 77 3.83 2.05 2.98
N ASP A 78 3.95 2.03 4.31
CA ASP A 78 3.15 2.91 5.18
C ASP A 78 3.32 4.39 4.82
N ARG A 79 2.26 5.18 5.01
CA ARG A 79 2.28 6.64 4.79
C ARG A 79 3.27 7.34 5.73
N ASP A 80 3.37 6.86 6.96
CA ASP A 80 4.22 7.43 7.99
C ASP A 80 5.66 6.88 7.89
N LYS A 81 6.65 7.77 7.94
CA LYS A 81 8.06 7.38 7.78
C LYS A 81 8.59 6.58 8.98
N TRP A 82 8.08 6.83 10.18
CA TRP A 82 8.50 6.13 11.38
C TRP A 82 7.94 4.72 11.40
N VAL A 83 6.70 4.52 10.94
CA VAL A 83 6.15 3.17 10.75
C VAL A 83 7.01 2.37 9.77
N ARG A 84 7.42 2.97 8.63
CA ARG A 84 8.32 2.32 7.66
C ARG A 84 9.67 1.93 8.25
N LEU A 85 10.29 2.85 9.00
CA LEU A 85 11.57 2.60 9.65
C LEU A 85 11.46 1.43 10.64
N ASN A 86 10.45 1.47 11.51
CA ASN A 86 10.24 0.44 12.53
C ASN A 86 9.90 -0.92 11.90
N ALA A 87 9.05 -0.96 10.88
CA ALA A 87 8.74 -2.19 10.15
C ALA A 87 10.03 -2.81 9.58
N ARG A 88 10.86 -2.03 8.90
CA ARG A 88 12.14 -2.50 8.35
C ARG A 88 13.07 -3.01 9.44
N SER A 89 13.27 -2.23 10.50
CA SER A 89 14.16 -2.63 11.61
C SER A 89 13.70 -3.93 12.25
N THR A 90 12.39 -4.10 12.48
CA THR A 90 11.85 -5.34 13.05
C THR A 90 11.96 -6.52 12.09
N ILE A 91 11.76 -6.31 10.78
CA ILE A 91 12.01 -7.36 9.77
C ILE A 91 13.47 -7.85 9.83
N LEU A 92 14.43 -6.92 9.93
CA LEU A 92 15.86 -7.28 10.04
C LEU A 92 16.18 -7.96 11.37
N LEU A 93 15.59 -7.49 12.48
CA LEU A 93 15.72 -8.14 13.78
C LEU A 93 15.25 -9.60 13.73
N LEU A 94 14.06 -9.85 13.17
CA LEU A 94 13.49 -11.19 13.04
C LEU A 94 14.24 -12.06 12.01
N ALA A 95 15.04 -11.46 11.12
CA ALA A 95 15.92 -12.21 10.23
C ALA A 95 17.16 -12.78 10.95
N GLY A 96 17.52 -12.22 12.11
CA GLY A 96 18.70 -12.60 12.89
C GLY A 96 19.99 -12.44 12.08
N GLU A 97 20.85 -13.44 12.14
CA GLU A 97 22.14 -13.48 11.41
C GLU A 97 22.02 -13.30 9.89
N ARG A 98 20.83 -13.52 9.31
CA ARG A 98 20.62 -13.42 7.86
C ARG A 98 20.26 -12.01 7.37
N LYS A 99 20.18 -11.03 8.28
CA LYS A 99 19.81 -9.65 7.98
C LYS A 99 20.70 -8.96 6.95
N ASP A 100 21.97 -9.35 6.85
CA ASP A 100 22.95 -8.69 5.97
C ASP A 100 22.68 -8.97 4.49
N SER A 101 21.91 -10.02 4.19
CA SER A 101 21.46 -10.35 2.82
C SER A 101 20.17 -9.63 2.40
N ALA A 102 19.61 -8.78 3.26
CA ALA A 102 18.34 -8.12 3.01
C ALA A 102 18.42 -7.15 1.81
N PRO A 103 17.31 -6.97 1.06
CA PRO A 103 17.22 -5.94 0.04
C PRO A 103 17.58 -4.57 0.62
N LYS A 104 18.30 -3.76 -0.16
CA LYS A 104 18.49 -2.35 0.17
C LYS A 104 17.13 -1.67 0.24
N TYR A 105 16.95 -0.83 1.24
CA TYR A 105 15.68 -0.13 1.44
C TYR A 105 15.93 1.19 2.15
N ASP A 106 15.52 2.26 1.49
CA ASP A 106 15.49 3.61 2.03
C ASP A 106 14.05 3.93 2.45
N TYR A 107 13.84 4.12 3.75
CA TYR A 107 12.52 4.42 4.32
C TYR A 107 12.09 5.87 4.06
N LEU A 108 13.01 6.76 3.71
CA LEU A 108 12.72 8.16 3.35
C LEU A 108 12.43 8.33 1.86
N ALA A 109 12.74 7.31 1.04
CA ALA A 109 12.51 7.38 -0.40
C ALA A 109 11.04 7.64 -0.75
N PRO A 110 10.78 8.33 -1.88
CA PRO A 110 9.41 8.60 -2.33
C PRO A 110 8.65 7.29 -2.65
N PRO A 111 7.31 7.29 -2.60
CA PRO A 111 6.50 6.07 -2.81
C PRO A 111 6.86 5.28 -4.09
N ARG A 112 7.15 5.98 -5.20
CA ARG A 112 7.53 5.34 -6.47
C ARG A 112 8.80 4.50 -6.38
N ALA A 113 9.75 4.89 -5.53
CA ALA A 113 11.01 4.16 -5.32
C ALA A 113 10.83 2.97 -4.37
N ARG A 114 9.83 3.02 -3.47
CA ARG A 114 9.53 1.93 -2.52
C ARG A 114 8.50 0.93 -3.02
N ARG A 115 7.92 1.13 -4.22
CA ARG A 115 6.81 0.31 -4.74
C ARG A 115 7.07 -1.20 -4.78
N TYR A 116 8.33 -1.62 -4.93
CA TYR A 116 8.72 -3.04 -4.92
C TYR A 116 9.25 -3.56 -3.58
N ALA A 117 9.36 -2.69 -2.56
CA ALA A 117 9.94 -3.08 -1.26
C ALA A 117 9.22 -4.28 -0.64
N VAL A 118 7.88 -4.35 -0.77
CA VAL A 118 7.07 -5.46 -0.26
C VAL A 118 7.46 -6.77 -0.96
N SER A 119 7.45 -6.80 -2.29
CA SER A 119 7.76 -8.01 -3.07
C SER A 119 9.20 -8.45 -2.88
N ASP A 120 10.14 -7.50 -2.83
CA ASP A 120 11.57 -7.80 -2.67
C ASP A 120 11.85 -8.44 -1.31
N HIS A 121 11.25 -7.91 -0.25
CA HIS A 121 11.41 -8.47 1.11
C HIS A 121 10.67 -9.80 1.25
N GLN A 122 9.49 -9.98 0.66
CA GLN A 122 8.79 -11.27 0.64
C GLN A 122 9.63 -12.35 -0.06
N GLN A 123 10.14 -12.06 -1.26
CA GLN A 123 10.99 -13.00 -2.00
C GLN A 123 12.27 -13.33 -1.25
N TRP A 124 12.95 -12.31 -0.71
CA TRP A 124 14.12 -12.50 0.12
C TRP A 124 13.81 -13.39 1.33
N TRP A 125 12.73 -13.09 2.06
CA TRP A 125 12.32 -13.87 3.22
C TRP A 125 12.02 -15.33 2.90
N ASN A 126 11.34 -15.59 1.79
CA ASN A 126 11.03 -16.95 1.33
C ASN A 126 12.30 -17.75 1.01
N ARG A 127 13.34 -17.11 0.45
CA ARG A 127 14.65 -17.74 0.24
C ARG A 127 15.31 -18.13 1.57
N LEU A 128 15.14 -17.33 2.63
CA LEU A 128 15.66 -17.68 3.96
C LEU A 128 14.95 -18.88 4.60
N SER A 129 13.70 -19.15 4.20
CA SER A 129 12.87 -20.21 4.77
C SER A 129 12.90 -21.50 3.95
N SER A 130 13.47 -21.46 2.75
CA SER A 130 13.68 -22.64 1.92
C SER A 130 14.88 -23.43 2.46
N PRO A 131 14.78 -24.77 2.65
CA PRO A 131 15.97 -25.57 2.86
C PRO A 131 16.88 -25.38 1.65
N ALA A 132 18.16 -25.13 1.87
CA ALA A 132 19.13 -25.04 0.78
C ALA A 132 18.96 -26.28 -0.11
N VAL A 133 18.63 -26.10 -1.39
CA VAL A 133 18.69 -27.19 -2.35
C VAL A 133 20.16 -27.60 -2.38
N PRO A 134 20.53 -28.84 -2.00
CA PRO A 134 21.90 -29.28 -2.14
C PRO A 134 22.27 -29.18 -3.62
N SER A 135 23.39 -28.52 -3.91
CA SER A 135 23.94 -28.47 -5.26
C SER A 135 24.13 -29.89 -5.79
N PRO A 136 23.80 -30.19 -7.06
CA PRO A 136 24.05 -31.49 -7.67
C PRO A 136 25.54 -31.82 -7.72
#